data_AF-A0AAU2U5E4-F1
#
_entry.id   AF-A0AAU2U5E4-F1
#
_cell.length_a   1.000
_cell.length_b   1.000
_cell.length_c   1.000
_cell.angle_alpha   90.00
_cell.angle_beta   90.00
_cell.angle_gamma   90.00
#
_symmetry.space_group_name_H-M   'P 1'
#
loop_
_entity.id
_entity.type
_entity.pdbx_description
1 polymer ?
#
loop_
_entity_poly.entity_id
_entity_poly.type
_entity_poly.pdbx_seq_one_letter_code
_entity_poly.pdbx_strand_id
1 'polypeptide(L)'
;MTGMAVSPATRQLCDATFSYDEAASALSLLDLYAGPDPERVHQAAVRLSGGRLGRLRKWLDEAKRNPETVLWFGESPSDVSADTHAFGVEFINAFLDKHPDTPAVSGSE
;
A
#
# COMPACT_ATOMS: atom_id res chain seq x y z
N MET A 1 -2.03 19.18 13.08
CA MET A 1 -1.53 17.80 12.89
C MET A 1 -0.30 17.90 12.00
N THR A 2 0.88 17.64 12.53
CA THR A 2 2.11 17.53 11.74
C THR A 2 2.13 16.15 11.11
N GLY A 3 1.91 16.06 9.79
CA GLY A 3 2.17 14.82 9.05
C GLY A 3 3.61 14.40 9.27
N MET A 4 3.85 13.10 9.50
CA MET A 4 5.21 12.58 9.56
C MET A 4 5.77 12.58 8.14
N ALA A 5 6.80 13.39 7.92
CA ALA A 5 7.44 13.50 6.63
C ALA A 5 7.83 12.11 6.08
N VAL A 6 7.43 11.82 4.85
CA VAL A 6 7.78 10.59 4.15
C VAL A 6 9.30 10.42 4.08
N SER A 7 9.80 9.27 4.54
CA SER A 7 11.24 8.99 4.66
C SER A 7 11.96 9.00 3.30
N PRO A 8 13.28 9.28 3.27
CA PRO A 8 14.06 9.27 2.03
C PRO A 8 14.00 7.92 1.30
N ALA A 9 14.01 6.81 2.03
CA ALA A 9 13.91 5.47 1.46
C ALA A 9 12.56 5.26 0.75
N THR A 10 11.47 5.70 1.37
CA THR A 10 10.14 5.65 0.77
C THR A 10 10.03 6.56 -0.46
N ARG A 11 10.67 7.74 -0.44
CA ARG A 11 10.72 8.63 -1.61
C ARG A 11 11.42 7.97 -2.80
N GLN A 12 12.59 7.39 -2.56
CA GLN A 12 13.31 6.64 -3.58
C GLN A 12 12.48 5.48 -4.14
N LEU A 13 11.73 4.78 -3.27
CA LEU A 13 10.84 3.71 -3.69
C LEU A 13 9.68 4.23 -4.56
N CYS A 14 9.09 5.39 -4.22
CA CYS A 14 8.08 6.04 -5.06
C CYS A 14 8.62 6.38 -6.45
N ASP A 15 9.81 7.00 -6.52
CA ASP A 15 10.45 7.38 -7.78
C ASP A 15 10.76 6.16 -8.66
N ALA A 16 11.02 5.00 -8.05
CA ALA A 16 11.25 3.75 -8.77
C ALA A 16 9.97 3.03 -9.20
N THR A 17 8.83 3.31 -8.56
CA THR A 17 7.58 2.54 -8.72
C THR A 17 6.54 3.28 -9.56
N PHE A 18 6.45 4.60 -9.44
CA PHE A 18 5.48 5.42 -10.16
C PHE A 18 6.11 6.14 -11.35
N SER A 19 5.27 6.59 -12.29
CA SER A 19 5.71 7.52 -13.31
C SER A 19 6.15 8.85 -12.66
N TYR A 20 7.01 9.61 -13.35
CA TYR A 20 7.50 10.90 -12.87
C TYR A 20 6.36 11.84 -12.44
N ASP A 21 5.29 11.90 -13.23
CA ASP A 21 4.13 12.76 -12.98
C ASP A 21 3.30 12.28 -11.78
N GLU A 22 3.33 10.99 -11.47
CA GLU A 22 2.54 10.39 -10.39
C GLU A 22 3.31 10.32 -9.07
N ALA A 23 4.64 10.33 -9.07
CA ALA A 23 5.47 10.20 -7.87
C ALA A 23 5.14 11.26 -6.81
N ALA A 24 4.96 12.53 -7.21
CA ALA A 24 4.56 13.61 -6.30
C ALA A 24 3.17 13.37 -5.67
N SER A 25 2.23 12.83 -6.46
CA SER A 25 0.89 12.48 -5.98
C SER A 25 0.95 11.28 -5.02
N ALA A 26 1.80 10.30 -5.29
CA ALA A 26 2.03 9.16 -4.40
C ALA A 26 2.55 9.62 -3.03
N LEU A 27 3.57 10.50 -3.02
CA LEU A 27 4.11 11.08 -1.77
C LEU A 27 3.05 11.85 -0.98
N SER A 28 2.21 12.62 -1.68
CA SER A 28 1.12 13.36 -1.05
C SER A 28 0.09 12.43 -0.42
N LEU A 29 -0.22 11.29 -1.05
CA LEU A 29 -1.12 10.28 -0.48
C LEU A 29 -0.52 9.60 0.75
N LEU A 30 0.78 9.27 0.73
CA LEU A 30 1.48 8.69 1.86
C LEU A 30 1.47 9.62 3.08
N ASP A 31 1.68 10.92 2.89
CA ASP A 31 1.69 11.91 3.98
C ASP A 31 0.34 12.04 4.72
N LEU A 32 -0.76 11.57 4.10
CA LEU A 32 -2.09 11.51 4.72
C LEU A 32 -2.27 10.32 5.67
N TYR A 33 -1.37 9.35 5.67
CA TYR A 33 -1.45 8.22 6.57
C TYR A 33 -0.95 8.61 7.97
N ALA A 34 -1.86 8.54 8.94
CA ALA A 34 -1.60 8.89 10.34
C ALA A 34 -1.69 7.66 11.28
N GLY A 35 -1.58 6.45 10.72
CA GLY A 35 -1.64 5.21 11.49
C GLY A 35 -0.28 4.77 12.06
N PRO A 36 -0.21 3.59 12.70
CA PRO A 36 1.03 3.05 13.25
C PRO A 36 2.05 2.70 12.14
N ASP A 37 3.33 2.69 12.52
CA ASP A 37 4.47 2.29 11.68
C ASP A 37 4.46 2.91 10.27
N PRO A 38 4.39 4.25 10.14
CA PRO A 38 4.19 4.94 8.87
C PRO A 38 5.24 4.55 7.83
N GLU A 39 6.51 4.42 8.21
CA GLU A 39 7.56 4.06 7.27
C GLU A 39 7.34 2.67 6.66
N ARG A 40 7.06 1.66 7.49
CA ARG A 40 6.81 0.29 7.02
C ARG A 40 5.56 0.23 6.16
N VAL A 41 4.47 0.86 6.63
CA VAL A 41 3.21 0.91 5.89
C VAL A 41 3.36 1.62 4.56
N HIS A 42 4.08 2.74 4.50
CA HIS A 42 4.30 3.45 3.26
C HIS A 42 5.05 2.57 2.25
N GLN A 43 6.12 1.90 2.67
CA GLN A 43 6.88 1.04 1.77
C GLN A 43 6.06 -0.17 1.30
N ALA A 44 5.30 -0.81 2.20
CA ALA A 44 4.39 -1.89 1.88
C ALA A 44 3.33 -1.45 0.84
N ALA A 45 2.62 -0.35 1.11
CA ALA A 45 1.57 0.16 0.24
C ALA A 45 2.11 0.57 -1.14
N VAL A 46 3.32 1.14 -1.23
CA VAL A 46 3.97 1.45 -2.51
C VAL A 46 4.24 0.17 -3.30
N ARG A 47 4.86 -0.85 -2.69
CA ARG A 47 5.12 -2.15 -3.36
C ARG A 47 3.83 -2.79 -3.85
N LEU A 48 2.81 -2.83 -3.01
CA LEU A 48 1.51 -3.43 -3.33
C LEU A 48 0.73 -2.67 -4.40
N SER A 49 0.95 -1.37 -4.54
CA SER A 49 0.26 -0.55 -5.54
C SER A 49 0.62 -0.92 -6.99
N GLY A 50 1.78 -1.55 -7.22
CA GLY A 50 2.28 -1.84 -8.57
C GLY A 50 2.35 -0.58 -9.45
N GLY A 51 2.68 0.57 -8.87
CA GLY A 51 2.80 1.84 -9.60
C GLY A 51 1.50 2.56 -9.92
N ARG A 52 0.36 2.14 -9.34
CA ARG A 52 -0.94 2.80 -9.60
C ARG A 52 -1.47 3.55 -8.40
N LEU A 53 -1.68 4.87 -8.55
CA LEU A 53 -2.18 5.74 -7.48
C LEU A 53 -3.52 5.29 -6.89
N GLY A 54 -4.42 4.78 -7.74
CA GLY A 54 -5.71 4.25 -7.29
C GLY A 54 -5.57 3.06 -6.34
N ARG A 55 -4.60 2.17 -6.59
CA ARG A 55 -4.30 1.03 -5.71
C ARG A 55 -3.59 1.50 -4.44
N LEU A 56 -2.63 2.42 -4.56
CA LEU A 56 -1.94 3.02 -3.40
C LEU A 56 -2.94 3.57 -2.39
N ARG A 57 -3.91 4.37 -2.84
CA ARG A 57 -4.95 4.93 -1.97
C ARG A 57 -5.71 3.84 -1.21
N LYS A 58 -6.08 2.75 -1.89
CA LYS A 58 -6.83 1.65 -1.27
C LYS A 58 -6.01 0.87 -0.26
N TRP A 59 -4.74 0.61 -0.55
CA TRP A 59 -3.84 -0.02 0.42
C TRP A 59 -3.61 0.86 1.65
N LEU A 60 -3.56 2.19 1.49
CA LEU A 60 -3.49 3.11 2.63
C LEU A 60 -4.81 3.15 3.42
N ASP A 61 -5.96 3.07 2.76
CA ASP A 61 -7.26 2.98 3.43
C ASP A 61 -7.46 1.64 4.15
N GLU A 62 -6.88 0.55 3.62
CA GLU A 62 -6.76 -0.72 4.35
C GLU A 62 -5.83 -0.58 5.55
N ALA A 63 -4.67 0.03 5.40
CA ALA A 63 -3.71 0.17 6.51
C ALA A 63 -4.29 0.96 7.69
N LYS A 64 -5.20 1.91 7.44
CA LYS A 64 -5.93 2.63 8.50
C LYS A 64 -6.86 1.70 9.31
N ARG A 65 -7.37 0.63 8.70
CA ARG A 65 -8.28 -0.34 9.32
C ARG A 65 -7.52 -1.53 9.91
N ASN A 66 -6.59 -2.08 9.15
CA ASN A 66 -5.81 -3.27 9.50
C ASN A 66 -4.37 -3.16 8.93
N PRO A 67 -3.45 -2.48 9.64
CA PRO A 67 -2.07 -2.30 9.18
C PRO A 67 -1.32 -3.64 9.10
N GLU A 68 -1.63 -4.61 9.95
CA GLU A 68 -0.98 -5.92 9.95
C GLU A 68 -1.21 -6.67 8.64
N THR A 69 -2.41 -6.58 8.06
CA THR A 69 -2.72 -7.19 6.76
C THR A 69 -1.86 -6.56 5.65
N VAL A 70 -1.77 -5.23 5.63
CA VAL A 70 -0.97 -4.53 4.62
C VAL A 70 0.51 -4.86 4.75
N LEU A 71 1.02 -4.94 5.98
CA LEU A 71 2.41 -5.34 6.25
C LEU A 71 2.66 -6.79 5.84
N TRP A 72 1.76 -7.73 6.15
CA TRP A 72 1.88 -9.14 5.76
C TRP A 72 2.00 -9.28 4.23
N PHE A 73 1.13 -8.63 3.47
CA PHE A 73 1.22 -8.63 2.00
C PHE A 73 2.43 -7.84 1.46
N GLY A 74 2.86 -6.78 2.14
CA GLY A 74 3.91 -5.89 1.64
C GLY A 74 5.34 -6.33 1.96
N GLU A 75 5.53 -7.24 2.91
CA GLU A 75 6.84 -7.66 3.42
C GLU A 75 7.29 -9.06 2.96
N SER A 76 6.49 -9.76 2.14
CA SER A 76 6.78 -11.12 1.65
C SER A 76 7.01 -12.12 2.80
N PRO A 77 5.93 -12.66 3.38
CA PRO A 77 5.97 -13.43 4.61
C PRO A 77 6.55 -14.83 4.36
N SER A 78 7.23 -15.39 5.37
CA SER A 78 8.01 -16.63 5.25
C SER A 78 7.18 -17.92 5.33
N ASP A 79 5.91 -17.80 5.69
CA ASP A 79 4.97 -18.91 5.89
C ASP A 79 4.31 -19.38 4.58
N VAL A 80 4.52 -18.67 3.48
CA VAL A 80 4.03 -19.01 2.13
C VAL A 80 5.16 -18.95 1.10
N SER A 81 5.03 -19.68 -0.02
CA SER A 81 5.99 -19.54 -1.12
C SER A 81 5.88 -18.18 -1.79
N ALA A 82 6.99 -17.69 -2.35
CA ALA A 82 7.03 -16.41 -3.07
C ALA A 82 6.00 -16.36 -4.22
N ASP A 83 5.82 -17.46 -4.96
CA ASP A 83 4.85 -17.54 -6.05
C ASP A 83 3.40 -17.46 -5.54
N THR A 84 3.09 -18.14 -4.43
CA THR A 84 1.77 -18.08 -3.80
C THR A 84 1.47 -16.68 -3.29
N HIS A 85 2.47 -16.04 -2.67
CA HIS A 85 2.36 -14.68 -2.19
C HIS A 85 2.12 -13.69 -3.34
N ALA A 86 2.91 -13.79 -4.42
CA ALA A 86 2.76 -12.94 -5.60
C ALA A 86 1.37 -13.12 -6.24
N PHE A 87 0.88 -14.36 -6.35
CA PHE A 87 -0.48 -14.63 -6.81
C PHE A 87 -1.54 -13.96 -5.92
N GLY A 88 -1.40 -14.04 -4.60
CA GLY A 88 -2.31 -13.39 -3.67
C GLY A 88 -2.36 -11.86 -3.85
N VAL A 89 -1.19 -11.23 -3.98
CA VAL A 89 -1.08 -9.78 -4.24
C VAL A 89 -1.76 -9.40 -5.55
N GLU A 90 -1.51 -10.14 -6.64
CA GLU A 90 -2.15 -9.92 -7.94
C GLU A 90 -3.67 -10.11 -7.87
N PHE A 91 -4.14 -11.15 -7.17
CA PHE A 91 -5.56 -11.42 -6.99
C PHE A 91 -6.27 -10.28 -6.26
N ILE A 92 -5.71 -9.82 -5.14
CA ILE A 92 -6.27 -8.69 -4.37
C ILE A 92 -6.24 -7.42 -5.21
N ASN A 93 -5.14 -7.14 -5.90
CA ASN A 93 -5.05 -5.97 -6.77
C ASN A 93 -6.11 -6.00 -7.88
N ALA A 94 -6.33 -7.15 -8.53
CA ALA A 94 -7.38 -7.31 -9.53
C ALA A 94 -8.79 -7.12 -8.95
N PHE A 95 -9.02 -7.56 -7.71
CA PHE A 95 -10.26 -7.29 -6.99
C PHE A 95 -10.43 -5.79 -6.72
N LEU A 96 -9.40 -5.12 -6.17
CA LEU A 96 -9.43 -3.68 -5.91
C LEU A 96 -9.69 -2.89 -7.20
N ASP A 97 -9.15 -3.29 -8.34
CA ASP A 97 -9.37 -2.60 -9.61
C ASP A 97 -10.83 -2.67 -10.08
N LYS A 98 -11.49 -3.80 -9.87
CA LYS A 98 -12.89 -4.02 -10.25
C LYS A 98 -13.88 -3.31 -9.32
N HIS A 99 -13.43 -2.92 -8.14
CA HIS A 99 -14.26 -2.38 -7.08
C HIS A 99 -13.80 -0.98 -6.64
N PRO A 100 -13.79 0.03 -7.54
CA PRO A 100 -13.27 1.38 -7.28
C PRO A 100 -13.85 2.01 -6.00
N ASP A 101 -15.13 1.75 -5.70
CA ASP A 101 -15.89 2.37 -4.61
C ASP A 101 -16.18 1.44 -3.42
N THR A 102 -15.70 0.20 -3.43
CA THR A 102 -15.96 -0.72 -2.31
C THR A 102 -14.95 -0.44 -1.19
N PRO A 103 -15.40 0.01 0.01
CA PRO A 103 -14.52 0.00 1.18
C PRO A 103 -14.14 -1.46 1.42
N ALA A 104 -12.86 -1.76 1.63
CA ALA A 104 -12.48 -3.16 1.80
C ALA A 104 -13.25 -3.74 2.99
N VAL A 105 -13.84 -4.89 2.75
CA VAL A 105 -14.87 -5.48 3.61
C VAL A 105 -14.34 -5.58 5.04
N SER A 106 -15.02 -4.94 5.98
CA SER A 106 -14.87 -5.21 7.40
C SER A 106 -15.44 -6.60 7.66
N GLY A 107 -14.61 -7.62 7.58
CA GLY A 107 -14.95 -8.95 8.05
C GLY A 107 -14.99 -8.96 9.57
N SER A 108 -16.19 -8.80 10.13
CA SER A 108 -16.48 -9.31 11.47
C SER A 108 -16.80 -10.80 11.32
N GLU A 109 -15.90 -11.66 11.82
CA GLU A 109 -16.26 -12.99 12.32
C GLU A 109 -16.15 -12.98 13.85
#